data_AF-A0A937D3Q4-F1
#
_entry.id   AF-A0A937D3Q4-F1
#
_cell.length_a   1.000
_cell.length_b   1.000
_cell.length_c   1.000
_cell.angle_alpha   90.00
_cell.angle_beta   90.00
_cell.angle_gamma   90.00
#
_symmetry.space_group_name_H-M   'P 1'
#
loop_
_entity.id
_entity.type
_entity.pdbx_description
1 polymer ?
#
loop_
_entity_poly.entity_id
_entity_poly.type
_entity_poly.pdbx_seq_one_letter_code
_entity_poly.pdbx_strand_id
1 'polypeptide(L)'
;MTIEIGPVNEPSAPVGLDLEQLTKVITLLGQARRQMIGGLPAESLAGKTVETILDPVWYAQVAQFDGSLLAFDHPAYGPVAFAIPRNDVAEIVRILSAHLTLPTVQTDKPS
;
A
#
# COMPACT_ATOMS: atom_id res chain seq x y z
N MET A 1 -8.82 -20.38 -4.92
CA MET A 1 -9.82 -19.50 -4.27
C MET A 1 -10.92 -19.24 -5.27
N THR A 2 -12.16 -19.04 -4.83
CA THR A 2 -13.28 -18.75 -5.74
C THR A 2 -13.72 -17.30 -5.54
N ILE A 3 -13.89 -16.57 -6.64
CA ILE A 3 -14.50 -15.25 -6.64
C ILE A 3 -15.78 -15.29 -7.45
N GLU A 4 -16.79 -14.54 -7.02
CA GLU A 4 -18.01 -14.34 -7.78
C GLU A 4 -17.98 -12.93 -8.39
N ILE A 5 -18.06 -12.87 -9.71
CA ILE A 5 -18.19 -11.61 -10.45
C ILE A 5 -19.43 -11.77 -11.34
N GLY A 6 -20.41 -10.89 -11.13
CA GLY A 6 -21.63 -10.83 -11.91
C GLY A 6 -22.03 -9.39 -12.15
N PRO A 7 -22.87 -9.13 -13.17
CA PRO A 7 -23.49 -7.81 -13.33
C PRO A 7 -24.33 -7.48 -12.09
N VAL A 8 -24.48 -6.19 -11.81
CA VAL A 8 -25.13 -5.68 -10.58
C VAL A 8 -26.56 -6.23 -10.37
N ASN A 9 -27.19 -6.78 -11.41
CA ASN A 9 -28.57 -7.28 -11.39
C ASN A 9 -28.77 -8.68 -12.02
N GLU A 10 -27.71 -9.49 -12.26
CA GLU A 10 -27.89 -10.87 -12.77
C GLU A 10 -27.03 -11.89 -11.99
N PRO A 11 -27.35 -13.20 -12.07
CA PRO A 11 -26.60 -14.24 -11.36
C PRO A 11 -25.12 -14.25 -11.76
N SER A 12 -24.22 -14.17 -10.77
CA SER A 12 -22.81 -14.48 -10.93
C SER A 12 -22.58 -15.99 -10.99
N ALA A 13 -21.60 -16.41 -11.80
CA ALA A 13 -21.05 -17.76 -11.72
C ALA A 13 -19.72 -17.73 -10.95
N PRO A 14 -19.45 -18.70 -10.07
CA PRO A 14 -18.18 -18.80 -9.37
C PRO A 14 -17.03 -19.06 -10.35
N VAL A 15 -15.95 -18.29 -10.24
CA VAL A 15 -14.71 -18.48 -11.01
C VAL A 15 -13.61 -18.95 -10.06
N GLY A 16 -13.08 -20.15 -10.29
CA GLY A 16 -11.91 -20.66 -9.59
C GLY A 16 -10.63 -20.05 -10.16
N LEU A 17 -9.81 -19.47 -9.30
CA LEU A 17 -8.52 -18.88 -9.66
C LEU A 17 -7.39 -19.52 -8.86
N ASP A 18 -6.29 -19.81 -9.55
CA ASP A 18 -4.99 -19.99 -8.92
C ASP A 18 -4.36 -18.62 -8.55
N LEU A 19 -3.17 -18.66 -7.94
CA LEU A 19 -2.49 -17.44 -7.50
C LEU A 19 -2.09 -16.53 -8.66
N GLU A 20 -1.55 -17.09 -9.76
CA GLU A 20 -1.10 -16.31 -10.91
C GLU A 20 -2.27 -15.60 -11.59
N GLN A 21 -3.37 -16.34 -11.78
CA GLN A 21 -4.61 -15.81 -12.34
C GLN A 21 -5.20 -14.73 -11.44
N LEU A 22 -5.21 -14.93 -10.12
CA LEU A 22 -5.67 -13.92 -9.17
C LEU A 22 -4.80 -12.66 -9.20
N THR A 23 -3.48 -12.79 -9.23
CA THR A 23 -2.55 -11.66 -9.36
C THR A 23 -2.79 -10.89 -10.65
N LYS A 24 -3.07 -11.58 -11.76
CA LYS A 24 -3.40 -10.95 -13.04
C LYS A 24 -4.72 -10.16 -12.96
N VAL A 25 -5.74 -10.72 -12.31
CA VAL A 25 -7.02 -10.02 -12.08
C VAL A 25 -6.80 -8.75 -11.24
N ILE A 26 -6.08 -8.84 -10.12
CA ILE A 26 -5.76 -7.70 -9.25
C ILE A 26 -5.03 -6.61 -10.05
N THR A 27 -4.06 -7.00 -10.89
CA THR A 27 -3.31 -6.06 -11.74
C THR A 27 -4.24 -5.33 -12.71
N LEU A 28 -5.12 -6.05 -13.42
CA LEU A 28 -6.07 -5.45 -14.36
C LEU A 28 -7.05 -4.49 -13.66
N LEU A 29 -7.58 -4.89 -12.49
CA LEU A 29 -8.45 -4.03 -11.70
C LEU A 29 -7.73 -2.78 -11.19
N GLY A 30 -6.47 -2.91 -10.75
CA GLY A 30 -5.64 -1.79 -10.35
C GLY A 30 -5.37 -0.80 -11.48
N GLN A 31 -5.12 -1.31 -12.70
CA GLN A 31 -4.97 -0.48 -13.90
C GLN A 31 -6.27 0.25 -14.26
N ALA A 32 -7.40 -0.45 -14.27
CA ALA A 32 -8.71 0.13 -14.55
C ALA A 32 -9.04 1.24 -13.53
N ARG A 33 -8.86 0.97 -12.23
CA ARG A 33 -9.05 1.97 -11.17
C ARG A 33 -8.16 3.19 -11.38
N ARG A 34 -6.87 2.99 -11.70
CA ARG A 34 -5.93 4.09 -11.96
C ARG A 34 -6.41 5.00 -13.07
N GLN A 35 -6.95 4.44 -14.15
CA GLN A 35 -7.53 5.22 -15.24
C GLN A 35 -8.76 6.01 -14.80
N MET A 36 -9.67 5.38 -14.04
CA MET A 36 -10.89 6.03 -13.54
C MET A 36 -10.61 7.19 -12.59
N ILE A 37 -9.54 7.12 -11.79
CA ILE A 37 -9.17 8.20 -10.86
C ILE A 37 -8.22 9.22 -11.46
N GLY A 38 -7.67 8.99 -12.66
CA GLY A 38 -6.56 9.76 -13.25
C GLY A 38 -6.82 11.24 -13.52
N GLY A 39 -8.05 11.73 -13.33
CA GLY A 39 -8.41 13.15 -13.39
C GLY A 39 -9.15 13.66 -12.15
N LEU A 40 -9.30 12.83 -11.11
CA LEU A 40 -9.94 13.22 -9.87
C LEU A 40 -8.91 13.87 -8.93
N PRO A 41 -9.31 14.86 -8.11
CA PRO A 41 -8.43 15.39 -7.10
C PRO A 41 -8.01 14.29 -6.12
N ALA A 42 -6.77 14.38 -5.63
CA ALA A 42 -6.30 13.46 -4.59
C ALA A 42 -7.20 13.59 -3.36
N GLU A 43 -7.83 12.49 -2.97
CA GLU A 43 -8.67 12.48 -1.79
C GLU A 43 -7.80 12.43 -0.53
N SER A 44 -8.18 13.20 0.48
CA SER A 44 -7.56 13.11 1.80
C SER A 44 -7.70 11.70 2.37
N LEU A 45 -6.68 11.28 3.12
CA LEU A 45 -6.73 10.07 3.94
C LEU A 45 -7.48 10.30 5.27
N ALA A 46 -7.82 11.55 5.59
CA ALA A 46 -8.54 11.88 6.81
C ALA A 46 -9.89 11.13 6.89
N GLY A 47 -10.10 10.41 7.99
CA GLY A 47 -11.32 9.63 8.23
C GLY A 47 -11.41 8.31 7.46
N LYS A 48 -10.40 7.95 6.65
CA LYS A 48 -10.37 6.66 5.94
C LYS A 48 -9.70 5.59 6.80
N THR A 49 -10.27 4.39 6.77
CA THR A 49 -9.58 3.21 7.31
C THR A 49 -8.51 2.79 6.31
N VAL A 50 -7.26 2.72 6.77
CA VAL A 50 -6.12 2.28 5.97
C VAL A 50 -5.66 0.94 6.51
N GLU A 51 -5.64 -0.09 5.66
CA GLU A 51 -5.03 -1.37 6.00
C GLU A 51 -3.56 -1.13 6.31
N THR A 52 -3.13 -1.52 7.51
CA THR A 52 -1.77 -1.30 7.98
C THR A 52 -1.01 -2.61 7.95
N ILE A 53 0.12 -2.62 7.25
CA ILE A 53 1.04 -3.76 7.27
C ILE A 53 1.98 -3.58 8.45
N LEU A 54 2.01 -4.58 9.33
CA LEU A 54 2.92 -4.63 10.47
C LEU A 54 4.23 -5.30 10.05
N ASP A 55 5.35 -4.69 10.43
CA ASP A 55 6.70 -5.17 10.16
C ASP A 55 6.98 -5.58 8.69
N PRO A 56 6.72 -4.68 7.72
CA PRO A 56 7.00 -4.98 6.31
C PRO A 56 8.51 -5.07 6.06
N VAL A 57 8.90 -5.97 5.17
CA VAL A 57 10.28 -6.04 4.68
C VAL A 57 10.53 -4.87 3.72
N TRP A 58 11.23 -3.85 4.22
CA TRP A 58 11.50 -2.63 3.47
C TRP A 58 12.66 -2.78 2.48
N TYR A 59 12.49 -2.15 1.32
CA TYR A 59 13.55 -1.86 0.35
C TYR A 59 13.60 -0.34 0.12
N ALA A 60 14.76 0.30 0.38
CA ALA A 60 14.92 1.73 0.21
C ALA A 60 16.20 2.06 -0.57
N GLN A 61 16.12 2.99 -1.51
CA GLN A 61 17.27 3.48 -2.26
C GLN A 61 17.11 4.95 -2.68
N VAL A 62 18.23 5.64 -2.86
CA VAL A 62 18.23 6.92 -3.60
C VAL A 62 17.82 6.61 -5.03
N ALA A 63 16.84 7.36 -5.55
CA ALA A 63 16.33 7.11 -6.88
C ALA A 63 17.18 7.82 -7.95
N GLN A 64 16.97 7.46 -9.23
CA GLN A 64 17.60 8.15 -10.36
C GLN A 64 17.02 9.55 -10.62
N PHE A 65 15.89 9.89 -9.99
CA PHE A 65 15.31 11.23 -9.95
C PHE A 65 15.70 11.94 -8.63
N ASP A 66 15.38 13.23 -8.50
CA ASP A 66 15.63 14.00 -7.27
C ASP A 66 14.71 13.56 -6.11
N GLY A 67 15.06 12.43 -5.48
CA GLY A 67 14.27 11.82 -4.43
C GLY A 67 14.71 10.40 -4.07
N SER A 68 13.78 9.62 -3.53
CA SER A 68 14.02 8.26 -3.05
C SER A 68 12.92 7.31 -3.48
N LEU A 69 13.28 6.04 -3.60
CA LEU A 69 12.35 4.93 -3.78
C LEU A 69 12.23 4.20 -2.46
N LEU A 70 11.01 4.05 -1.95
CA LEU A 70 10.69 3.21 -0.80
C LEU A 70 9.69 2.15 -1.22
N ALA A 71 10.04 0.88 -1.12
CA ALA A 71 9.24 -0.24 -1.56
C ALA A 71 9.10 -1.30 -0.47
N PHE A 72 8.05 -2.10 -0.57
CA PHE A 72 7.81 -3.28 0.24
C PHE A 72 6.90 -4.25 -0.51
N ASP A 73 6.82 -5.49 -0.04
CA ASP A 73 5.91 -6.49 -0.61
C ASP A 73 4.59 -6.51 0.16
N HIS A 74 3.50 -6.09 -0.49
CA HIS A 74 2.17 -6.02 0.13
C HIS A 74 1.45 -7.37 -0.03
N PRO A 75 0.93 -7.99 1.03
CA PRO A 75 0.34 -9.33 0.97
C PRO A 75 -0.83 -9.43 -0.03
N ALA A 76 -1.62 -8.37 -0.18
CA ALA A 76 -2.74 -8.33 -1.12
C ALA A 76 -2.36 -7.92 -2.57
N TYR A 77 -1.26 -7.19 -2.78
CA TYR A 77 -0.98 -6.52 -4.05
C TYR A 77 0.38 -6.87 -4.67
N GLY A 78 1.22 -7.62 -3.96
CA GLY A 78 2.60 -7.85 -4.33
C GLY A 78 3.49 -6.60 -4.13
N PRO A 79 4.59 -6.48 -4.87
CA PRO A 79 5.53 -5.38 -4.73
C PRO A 79 4.91 -4.02 -5.04
N VAL A 80 4.97 -3.11 -4.08
CA VAL A 80 4.51 -1.72 -4.22
C VAL A 80 5.62 -0.76 -3.80
N ALA A 81 5.66 0.41 -4.43
CA ALA A 81 6.70 1.40 -4.15
C ALA A 81 6.18 2.84 -4.22
N PHE A 82 6.76 3.68 -3.37
CA PHE A 82 6.64 5.13 -3.40
C PHE A 82 7.86 5.74 -4.10
N ALA A 83 7.60 6.60 -5.07
CA ALA A 83 8.57 7.57 -5.56
C ALA A 83 8.39 8.84 -4.72
N ILE A 84 9.33 9.10 -3.81
CA ILE A 84 9.24 10.18 -2.83
C ILE A 84 10.13 11.34 -3.29
N PRO A 85 9.57 12.51 -3.64
CA PRO A 85 10.34 13.70 -3.97
C PRO A 85 11.23 14.16 -2.82
N ARG A 86 12.34 14.83 -3.11
CA ARG A 86 13.31 15.29 -2.09
C ARG A 86 12.70 16.08 -0.93
N ASN A 87 11.74 16.96 -1.19
CA ASN A 87 11.08 17.75 -0.14
C ASN A 87 10.32 16.86 0.85
N ASP A 88 9.64 15.84 0.34
CA ASP A 88 8.88 14.89 1.16
C ASP A 88 9.83 13.94 1.91
N VAL A 89 10.96 13.55 1.30
CA VAL A 89 12.01 12.79 2.00
C VAL A 89 12.49 13.53 3.24
N ALA A 90 12.77 14.83 3.12
CA ALA A 90 13.25 15.63 4.25
C ALA A 90 12.24 15.66 5.40
N GLU A 91 10.95 15.83 5.08
CA GLU A 91 9.88 15.85 6.09
C GLU A 91 9.67 14.48 6.74
N ILE A 92 9.69 13.39 5.95
CA ILE A 92 9.60 12.02 6.45
C ILE A 92 10.77 11.73 7.40
N VAL A 93 12.00 12.04 7.00
CA VAL A 93 13.19 11.85 7.84
C VAL A 93 13.07 12.63 9.14
N ARG A 94 12.58 13.88 9.10
CA ARG A 94 12.38 14.71 10.29
C ARG A 94 11.41 14.05 11.27
N ILE A 95 10.25 13.59 10.79
CA ILE A 95 9.22 12.94 11.62
C ILE A 95 9.73 11.62 12.21
N LEU A 96 10.34 10.76 11.37
CA LEU A 96 10.86 9.47 11.81
C LEU A 96 12.01 9.65 12.82
N SER A 97 12.88 10.63 12.61
CA SER A 97 13.97 10.94 13.56
C SER A 97 13.43 11.41 14.91
N ALA A 98 12.35 12.21 14.92
CA ALA A 98 11.70 12.61 16.16
C ALA A 98 11.10 11.41 16.92
N HIS A 99 10.59 10.40 16.20
CA HIS A 99 10.08 9.18 16.81
C HIS A 99 11.19 8.42 17.58
N LEU A 100 12.41 8.40 17.06
CA LEU A 100 13.56 7.75 17.72
C LEU A 100 13.97 8.42 19.04
N THR A 101 13.52 9.65 19.30
CA THR A 101 13.76 10.35 20.57
C THR A 101 12.69 10.08 21.62
N LEU A 102 11.60 9.38 21.27
CA LEU A 102 10.55 9.06 22.22
C LEU A 102 11.06 8.05 23.26
N PRO A 103 10.60 8.15 24.53
CA PRO A 103 10.92 7.16 25.54
C PRO A 103 10.46 5.77 25.09
N THR A 104 11.31 4.75 25.27
CA THR A 104 10.89 3.37 25.06
C THR A 104 9.83 3.02 26.13
N VAL A 105 8.67 2.54 25.69
CA VAL A 105 7.64 2.05 26.62
C VAL A 105 8.16 0.76 27.26
N GLN A 106 8.78 0.87 28.44
CA GLN A 106 9.03 -0.28 29.31
C GLN A 106 7.66 -0.81 29.74
N THR A 107 7.26 -1.93 29.13
CA THR A 107 6.09 -2.67 29.58
C THR A 107 6.53 -3.48 30.79
N ASP A 108 6.52 -2.87 31.97
CA ASP A 108 6.71 -3.58 33.22
C ASP A 108 5.61 -4.64 33.35
N LYS A 109 6.02 -5.90 33.29
CA LYS A 109 5.16 -7.06 33.51
C LYS A 109 4.81 -7.10 35.00
N PRO A 110 3.53 -6.98 35.41
CA PRO A 110 3.17 -7.16 36.81
C PRO A 110 3.50 -8.59 37.25
N SER A 111 4.18 -8.69 38.40
CA SER A 111 4.54 -9.94 39.08
C SER A 111 3.34 -10.66 39.66
#